data_AF-A0A2K8V8U2-F1
#
_entry.id   AF-A0A2K8V8U2-F1
#
_cell.length_a   1.000
_cell.length_b   1.000
_cell.length_c   1.000
_cell.angle_alpha   90.00
_cell.angle_beta   90.00
_cell.angle_gamma   90.00
#
_symmetry.space_group_name_H-M   'P 1'
#
loop_
_entity.id
_entity.type
_entity.pdbx_description
1 polymer ?
#
loop_
_entity_poly.entity_id
_entity_poly.type
_entity_poly.pdbx_seq_one_letter_code
_entity_poly.pdbx_strand_id
1 'polypeptide(L)'
;MSPSSGGIYDLLRGSFLTDESAAKNWRVIFFVVVLLLVMIWSSHSADEKAVKIAELNEVKRELRAEYVDTSTILMRMKLESAIRLKVKTNGLSPAEDPPQKIKVIIKE
;
A
#
# COMPACT_ATOMS: atom_id res chain seq x y z
N MET A 1 -23.49 61.08 -22.18
CA MET A 1 -23.49 59.71 -22.71
C MET A 1 -22.05 59.32 -22.98
N SER A 2 -21.39 58.59 -22.07
CA SER A 2 -20.01 58.08 -22.24
C SER A 2 -19.81 56.92 -21.27
N PRO A 3 -18.93 55.94 -21.57
CA PRO A 3 -19.29 54.54 -21.65
C PRO A 3 -18.94 53.83 -20.35
N SER A 4 -19.77 52.86 -20.00
CA SER A 4 -19.56 51.93 -18.89
C SER A 4 -18.30 51.08 -19.10
N SER A 5 -17.16 51.55 -18.59
CA SER A 5 -15.95 50.73 -18.37
C SER A 5 -15.62 50.57 -16.87
N GLY A 6 -16.52 51.00 -15.99
CA GLY A 6 -16.31 51.03 -14.54
C GLY A 6 -16.32 49.69 -13.83
N GLY A 7 -16.85 48.61 -14.44
CA GLY A 7 -17.08 47.35 -13.73
C GLY A 7 -15.81 46.65 -13.22
N ILE A 8 -14.74 46.61 -14.03
CA ILE A 8 -13.46 46.00 -13.62
C ILE A 8 -12.68 46.96 -12.72
N TYR A 9 -12.76 48.26 -13.00
CA TYR A 9 -12.05 49.30 -12.24
C TYR A 9 -12.60 49.43 -10.82
N ASP A 10 -13.92 49.37 -10.63
CA ASP A 10 -14.55 49.39 -9.31
C ASP A 10 -14.24 48.13 -8.50
N LEU A 11 -14.19 46.97 -9.17
CA LEU A 11 -13.82 45.70 -8.52
C LEU A 11 -12.36 45.72 -8.02
N LEU A 12 -11.44 46.25 -8.83
CA LEU A 12 -10.03 46.47 -8.47
C LEU A 12 -9.86 47.55 -7.39
N ARG A 13 -10.74 48.56 -7.35
CA ARG A 13 -10.77 49.58 -6.30
C ARG A 13 -11.34 49.06 -4.97
N GLY A 14 -11.80 47.82 -4.95
CA GLY A 14 -12.31 47.17 -3.74
C GLY A 14 -13.74 47.55 -3.41
N SER A 15 -14.54 48.03 -4.38
CA SER A 15 -15.95 48.36 -4.14
C SER A 15 -16.71 47.14 -3.59
N PHE A 16 -16.38 45.93 -4.03
CA PHE A 16 -16.91 44.66 -3.50
C PHE A 16 -16.68 44.47 -1.99
N LEU A 17 -15.64 45.07 -1.41
CA LEU A 17 -15.29 44.96 0.00
C LEU A 17 -15.90 46.07 0.87
N THR A 18 -16.30 47.20 0.26
CA THR A 18 -16.69 48.42 0.97
C THR A 18 -18.13 48.87 0.72
N ASP A 19 -18.83 48.25 -0.24
CA ASP A 19 -20.22 48.56 -0.59
C ASP A 19 -21.23 48.05 0.46
N GLU A 20 -22.49 48.45 0.38
CA GLU A 20 -23.54 48.15 1.38
C GLU A 20 -23.73 46.63 1.65
N SER A 21 -23.32 45.79 0.70
CA SER A 21 -23.35 44.33 0.77
C SER A 21 -22.03 43.66 1.23
N ALA A 22 -21.04 44.46 1.66
CA ALA A 22 -19.69 44.02 2.06
C ALA A 22 -19.66 42.86 3.06
N ALA A 23 -20.60 42.82 4.01
CA ALA A 23 -20.69 41.76 5.02
C ALA A 23 -20.86 40.36 4.40
N LYS A 24 -21.60 40.24 3.28
CA LYS A 24 -21.77 38.96 2.57
C LYS A 24 -20.49 38.58 1.81
N ASN A 25 -19.79 39.56 1.27
CA ASN A 25 -18.58 39.39 0.47
C ASN A 25 -17.39 38.93 1.32
N TRP A 26 -17.25 39.47 2.54
CA TRP A 26 -16.25 39.01 3.53
C TRP A 26 -16.42 37.54 3.91
N ARG A 27 -17.65 37.04 4.02
CA ARG A 27 -17.93 35.63 4.29
C ARG A 27 -17.43 34.71 3.16
N VAL A 28 -17.62 35.14 1.91
CA VAL A 28 -17.16 34.39 0.72
C VAL A 28 -15.62 34.37 0.67
N ILE A 29 -14.97 35.50 0.96
CA ILE A 29 -13.50 35.57 0.99
C ILE A 29 -12.93 34.67 2.07
N PHE A 30 -13.49 34.72 3.28
CA PHE A 30 -13.09 33.83 4.36
C PHE A 30 -13.25 32.36 3.95
N PHE A 31 -14.36 32.01 3.30
CA PHE A 31 -14.59 30.66 2.79
C PHE A 31 -13.51 30.23 1.79
N VAL A 32 -13.16 31.08 0.82
CA VAL A 32 -12.11 30.78 -0.17
C VAL A 32 -10.74 30.64 0.50
N VAL A 33 -10.39 31.51 1.45
CA VAL A 33 -9.12 31.44 2.20
C VAL A 33 -9.04 30.13 2.98
N VAL A 34 -10.10 29.75 3.69
CA VAL A 34 -10.15 28.46 4.41
C VAL A 34 -10.00 27.29 3.44
N LEU A 35 -10.66 27.33 2.28
CA LEU A 35 -10.55 26.29 1.27
C LEU A 35 -9.12 26.17 0.72
N LEU A 36 -8.44 27.30 0.48
CA LEU A 36 -7.03 27.31 0.07
C LEU A 36 -6.12 26.73 1.14
N LEU A 37 -6.35 27.04 2.42
CA LEU A 37 -5.58 26.45 3.53
C LEU A 37 -5.79 24.94 3.62
N VAL A 38 -7.04 24.47 3.46
CA VAL A 38 -7.35 23.03 3.44
C VAL A 38 -6.67 22.33 2.26
N MET A 39 -6.63 22.95 1.08
CA MET A 39 -5.92 22.42 -0.08
C MET A 39 -4.43 22.25 0.19
N ILE A 40 -3.76 23.29 0.70
CA ILE A 40 -2.32 23.25 1.00
C ILE A 40 -2.03 22.15 2.03
N TRP A 41 -2.83 22.08 3.10
CA TRP A 41 -2.67 21.07 4.15
C TRP A 41 -2.87 19.64 3.63
N SER A 42 -3.91 19.43 2.82
CA SER A 42 -4.21 18.13 2.22
C SER A 42 -3.10 17.66 1.28
N SER A 43 -2.60 18.56 0.42
CA SER A 43 -1.50 18.25 -0.51
C SER A 43 -0.23 17.83 0.24
N HIS A 44 0.16 18.56 1.27
CA HIS A 44 1.36 18.22 2.03
C HIS A 44 1.25 16.86 2.74
N SER A 45 0.08 16.56 3.32
CA SER A 45 -0.18 15.23 3.91
C SER A 45 -0.20 14.12 2.85
N ALA A 46 -0.64 14.40 1.62
CA ALA A 46 -0.63 13.42 0.54
C ALA A 46 0.82 13.08 0.12
N ASP A 47 1.68 14.09 0.02
CA ASP A 47 3.09 13.92 -0.35
C ASP A 47 3.86 13.08 0.70
N GLU A 48 3.68 13.37 1.99
CA GLU A 48 4.30 12.59 3.07
C GLU A 48 3.88 11.11 3.01
N LYS A 49 2.59 10.86 2.76
CA LYS A 49 2.06 9.50 2.64
C LYS A 49 2.62 8.79 1.41
N ALA A 50 2.83 9.48 0.30
CA ALA A 50 3.40 8.89 -0.90
C ALA A 50 4.83 8.38 -0.67
N VAL A 51 5.67 9.17 0.02
CA VAL A 51 7.02 8.75 0.42
C VAL A 51 6.97 7.53 1.33
N LYS A 52 6.12 7.58 2.37
CA LYS A 52 5.93 6.45 3.28
C LYS A 52 5.47 5.17 2.57
N ILE A 53 4.58 5.30 1.58
CA ILE A 53 4.13 4.15 0.77
C ILE A 53 5.29 3.56 -0.03
N ALA A 54 6.20 4.38 -0.57
CA ALA A 54 7.38 3.90 -1.28
C ALA A 54 8.29 3.08 -0.36
N GLU A 55 8.58 3.60 0.84
CA GLU A 55 9.38 2.89 1.87
C GLU A 55 8.73 1.55 2.27
N LEU A 56 7.43 1.54 2.56
CA LEU A 56 6.71 0.31 2.92
C LEU A 56 6.68 -0.71 1.77
N ASN A 57 6.60 -0.26 0.53
CA ASN A 57 6.63 -1.14 -0.64
C ASN A 57 8.00 -1.80 -0.82
N GLU A 58 9.08 -1.08 -0.51
CA GLU A 58 10.42 -1.64 -0.53
C GLU A 58 10.57 -2.77 0.50
N VAL A 59 10.19 -2.51 1.75
CA VAL A 59 10.20 -3.52 2.82
C VAL A 59 9.33 -4.72 2.47
N LYS A 60 8.14 -4.48 1.91
CA LYS A 60 7.25 -5.56 1.45
C LYS A 60 7.89 -6.42 0.37
N ARG A 61 8.63 -5.80 -0.57
CA ARG A 61 9.33 -6.51 -1.64
C ARG A 61 10.46 -7.36 -1.08
N GLU A 62 11.22 -6.83 -0.13
CA GLU A 62 12.30 -7.55 0.55
C GLU A 62 11.78 -8.79 1.30
N LEU A 63 10.78 -8.63 2.16
CA LEU A 63 10.15 -9.76 2.87
C LEU A 63 9.60 -10.81 1.92
N ARG A 64 9.04 -10.39 0.78
CA ARG A 64 8.52 -11.32 -0.23
C ARG A 64 9.64 -12.09 -0.90
N ALA A 65 10.78 -11.47 -1.16
CA ALA A 65 11.95 -12.15 -1.72
C ALA A 65 12.45 -13.21 -0.73
N GLU A 66 12.61 -12.84 0.55
CA GLU A 66 13.03 -13.77 1.61
C GLU A 66 12.07 -14.96 1.77
N TYR A 67 10.76 -14.70 1.72
CA TYR A 67 9.74 -15.75 1.77
C TYR A 67 9.86 -16.74 0.61
N VAL A 68 10.05 -16.23 -0.62
CA VAL A 68 10.17 -17.07 -1.82
C VAL A 68 11.44 -17.92 -1.76
N ASP A 69 12.56 -17.33 -1.34
CA ASP A 69 13.83 -18.05 -1.17
C ASP A 69 13.70 -19.16 -0.13
N THR A 70 13.13 -18.83 1.04
CA THR A 70 12.91 -19.80 2.12
C THR A 70 11.98 -20.93 1.70
N SER A 71 10.88 -20.62 1.00
CA SER A 71 9.95 -21.61 0.47
C SER A 71 10.62 -22.53 -0.55
N THR A 72 11.47 -21.98 -1.41
CA THR A 72 12.25 -22.74 -2.39
C THR A 72 13.24 -23.69 -1.70
N ILE A 73 13.92 -23.23 -0.64
CA ILE A 73 14.82 -24.06 0.16
C ILE A 73 14.06 -25.21 0.83
N LEU A 74 12.92 -24.92 1.46
CA LEU A 74 12.06 -25.94 2.08
C LEU A 74 11.59 -26.98 1.06
N MET A 75 11.16 -26.54 -0.12
CA MET A 75 10.75 -27.45 -1.20
C MET A 75 11.89 -28.36 -1.62
N ARG A 76 13.11 -27.82 -1.81
CA ARG A 76 14.29 -28.61 -2.13
C ARG A 76 14.64 -29.62 -1.05
N MET A 77 14.49 -29.26 0.23
CA MET A 77 14.72 -30.18 1.35
C MET A 77 13.66 -31.29 1.42
N LYS A 78 12.42 -31.03 1.01
CA LYS A 78 11.31 -32.01 1.01
C LYS A 78 11.44 -33.05 -0.12
N LEU A 79 12.25 -32.79 -1.15
CA LEU A 79 12.41 -33.73 -2.27
C LEU A 79 12.94 -35.09 -1.77
N GLU A 80 12.33 -36.17 -2.26
CA GLU A 80 12.75 -37.54 -1.93
C GLU A 80 14.22 -37.78 -2.29
N SER A 81 14.71 -37.19 -3.38
CA SER A 81 16.12 -37.24 -3.78
C SER A 81 17.05 -36.59 -2.72
N ALA A 82 16.66 -35.44 -2.18
CA ALA A 82 17.42 -34.75 -1.13
C ALA A 82 17.38 -35.53 0.18
N ILE A 83 16.22 -36.08 0.55
CA ILE A 83 16.07 -36.93 1.73
C ILE A 83 16.93 -38.18 1.57
N ARG A 84 16.86 -38.88 0.43
CA ARG A 84 17.66 -40.09 0.12
C ARG A 84 19.15 -39.83 0.26
N LEU A 85 19.64 -38.71 -0.28
CA LEU A 85 21.05 -38.33 -0.17
C LEU A 85 21.47 -38.15 1.29
N LYS A 86 20.61 -37.50 2.09
CA LYS A 86 20.88 -37.20 3.51
C LYS A 86 20.77 -38.41 4.43
N VAL A 87 19.89 -39.37 4.14
CA VAL A 87 19.72 -40.59 4.96
C VAL A 87 20.68 -41.72 4.55
N LYS A 88 21.28 -41.65 3.35
CA LYS A 88 22.28 -42.61 2.88
C LYS A 88 23.50 -42.68 3.79
N THR A 89 23.93 -41.57 4.39
CA THR A 89 25.01 -41.53 5.38
C THR A 89 24.67 -42.31 6.65
N ASN A 90 23.38 -42.47 6.95
CA ASN A 90 22.88 -43.16 8.12
C ASN A 90 22.59 -44.65 7.83
N GLY A 91 22.99 -45.15 6.65
CA GLY A 91 22.78 -46.55 6.24
C GLY A 91 21.35 -46.89 5.82
N LEU A 92 20.47 -45.89 5.66
CA LEU A 92 19.09 -46.09 5.26
C LEU A 92 18.99 -46.15 3.73
N SER A 93 18.36 -47.21 3.23
CA SER A 93 18.06 -47.41 1.80
C SER A 93 16.55 -47.46 1.55
N PRO A 94 16.11 -47.14 0.33
CA PRO A 94 14.72 -47.38 -0.08
C PRO A 94 14.38 -48.86 0.04
N ALA A 95 13.14 -49.17 0.39
CA ALA A 95 12.64 -50.54 0.32
C ALA A 95 12.49 -50.94 -1.16
N GLU A 96 13.13 -52.04 -1.55
CA GLU A 96 12.96 -52.62 -2.89
C GLU A 96 11.64 -53.38 -3.00
N ASP A 97 11.23 -54.03 -1.91
CA ASP A 97 9.98 -54.78 -1.82
C ASP A 97 8.85 -53.96 -1.17
N PRO A 98 7.61 -54.08 -1.69
CA PRO A 98 6.46 -53.40 -1.11
C PRO A 98 6.12 -53.93 0.30
N PRO A 99 5.62 -53.07 1.20
CA PRO A 99 5.28 -53.48 2.56
C PRO A 99 4.11 -54.46 2.57
N GLN A 100 4.26 -55.55 3.33
CA GLN A 100 3.19 -56.54 3.49
C GLN A 100 2.16 -56.08 4.52
N LYS A 101 0.87 -56.14 4.14
CA LYS A 101 -0.23 -55.83 5.05
C LYS A 101 -0.50 -57.03 5.97
N ILE A 102 -0.09 -56.93 7.23
CA ILE A 102 -0.43 -57.92 8.25
C ILE A 102 -1.88 -57.70 8.66
N LYS A 103 -2.78 -58.63 8.31
CA LYS A 103 -4.13 -58.70 8.88
C LYS A 103 -4.14 -59.77 9.96
N VAL A 104 -4.34 -59.36 11.20
CA VAL A 104 -4.52 -60.30 12.33
C VAL A 104 -5.93 -60.84 12.25
N ILE A 105 -6.07 -62.14 12.01
CA ILE A 105 -7.35 -62.85 12.09
C ILE A 105 -7.35 -63.55 13.45
N ILE A 106 -8.13 -63.03 14.39
CA ILE A 106 -8.36 -63.68 15.68
C ILE A 106 -9.40 -64.77 15.41
N LYS A 107 -9.02 -66.05 15.57
CA LYS A 107 -9.98 -67.15 15.59
C LYS A 107 -10.53 -67.27 17.01
N GLU A 108 -11.86 -67.24 17.13
CA GLU A 108 -12.58 -67.68 18.34
C GLU A 108 -12.39 -69.18 18.58
#